data_AF-A0A9D6E8Y0-F1
#
_entry.id   AF-A0A9D6E8Y0-F1
#
_cell.length_a   1.000
_cell.length_b   1.000
_cell.length_c   1.000
_cell.angle_alpha   90.00
_cell.angle_beta   90.00
_cell.angle_gamma   90.00
#
_symmetry.space_group_name_H-M   'P 1'
#
loop_
_entity.id
_entity.type
_entity.pdbx_description
1 polymer ?
#
loop_
_entity_poly.entity_id
_entity_poly.type
_entity_poly.pdbx_seq_one_letter_code
_entity_poly.pdbx_strand_id
1 'polypeptide(L)'
;MEQLAATPVHRVEVILGKLLPYLGIGLVDVVAAVLVGQLLFQVPFRGSPVLLIGLATLFLIGALGLGIFISAAVKSQLLATQTSLLATYLPSLLLSGLIFDLASMPLVLRLISHLVPARYFIVVLRGIFLKGVGVGVLWIQGLAMIAFAVVGLTLAVRSFRKEIA
;
A
#
# COMPACT_ATOMS: atom_id res chain seq x y z
N MET A 1 20.50 -0.21 -16.83
CA MET A 1 19.19 -0.39 -17.50
C MET A 1 19.35 -0.69 -19.00
N GLU A 2 20.53 -0.48 -19.60
CA GLU A 2 20.78 -0.66 -21.05
C GLU A 2 20.68 -2.12 -21.55
N GLN A 3 20.89 -3.13 -20.70
CA GLN A 3 20.83 -4.55 -21.12
C GLN A 3 19.42 -5.16 -21.18
N LEU A 4 18.38 -4.48 -20.66
CA LEU A 4 16.99 -4.95 -20.73
C LEU A 4 16.24 -4.44 -21.98
N ALA A 5 16.82 -3.51 -22.74
CA ALA A 5 16.23 -3.02 -23.99
C ALA A 5 16.32 -4.06 -25.13
N ALA A 6 17.25 -5.01 -25.02
CA ALA A 6 17.50 -6.05 -26.03
C ALA A 6 16.62 -7.31 -25.88
N THR A 7 15.88 -7.44 -24.77
CA THR A 7 15.04 -8.61 -24.50
C THR A 7 13.58 -8.34 -24.88
N PRO A 8 12.86 -9.26 -25.56
CA PRO A 8 11.47 -9.06 -26.00
C PRO A 8 10.47 -9.18 -24.83
N VAL A 9 10.78 -8.60 -23.66
CA VAL A 9 9.97 -8.68 -22.46
C VAL A 9 8.95 -7.54 -22.47
N HIS A 10 7.70 -7.88 -22.14
CA HIS A 10 6.61 -6.92 -22.07
C HIS A 10 6.77 -6.01 -20.85
N ARG A 11 6.36 -4.73 -20.93
CA ARG A 11 6.51 -3.77 -19.81
C ARG A 11 5.85 -4.27 -18.51
N VAL A 12 4.74 -4.99 -18.67
CA VAL A 12 3.98 -5.60 -17.57
C VAL A 12 4.77 -6.73 -16.89
N GLU A 13 5.48 -7.56 -17.65
CA GLU A 13 6.25 -8.70 -17.12
C GLU A 13 7.44 -8.23 -16.28
N VAL A 14 8.14 -7.17 -16.72
CA VAL A 14 9.25 -6.58 -15.95
C VAL A 14 8.75 -6.02 -14.61
N ILE A 15 7.61 -5.34 -14.62
CA ILE A 15 7.04 -4.73 -13.41
C ILE A 15 6.51 -5.81 -12.47
N LEU A 16 5.77 -6.80 -12.98
CA LEU A 16 5.29 -7.91 -12.15
C LEU A 16 6.46 -8.71 -11.56
N GLY A 17 7.51 -8.95 -12.35
CA GLY A 17 8.73 -9.60 -11.87
C GLY A 17 9.45 -8.82 -10.77
N LYS A 18 9.34 -7.49 -10.76
CA LYS A 18 9.86 -6.65 -9.67
C LYS A 18 8.89 -6.59 -8.48
N LEU A 19 7.60 -6.50 -8.73
CA LEU A 19 6.57 -6.31 -7.71
C LEU A 19 6.40 -7.57 -6.85
N LEU A 20 6.45 -8.76 -7.45
CA LEU A 20 6.26 -10.04 -6.75
C LEU A 20 7.25 -10.27 -5.59
N PRO A 21 8.59 -10.10 -5.76
CA PRO A 21 9.53 -10.20 -4.65
C PRO A 21 9.26 -9.20 -3.52
N TYR A 22 8.99 -7.94 -3.86
CA TYR A 22 8.70 -6.91 -2.85
C TYR A 22 7.37 -7.15 -2.14
N LEU A 23 6.37 -7.69 -2.84
CA LEU A 23 5.11 -8.11 -2.26
C LEU A 23 5.34 -9.27 -1.27
N GLY A 24 6.18 -10.24 -1.64
CA GLY A 24 6.57 -11.34 -0.74
C GLY A 24 7.20 -10.82 0.55
N ILE A 25 8.17 -9.91 0.45
CA ILE A 25 8.80 -9.27 1.61
C ILE A 25 7.75 -8.53 2.45
N GLY A 26 6.90 -7.72 1.82
CA GLY A 26 5.85 -6.98 2.51
C GLY A 26 4.83 -7.87 3.23
N LEU A 27 4.51 -9.04 2.66
CA LEU A 27 3.63 -10.01 3.31
C LEU A 27 4.30 -10.70 4.50
N VAL A 28 5.60 -11.01 4.38
CA VAL A 28 6.40 -11.49 5.52
C VAL A 28 6.40 -10.44 6.63
N ASP A 29 6.60 -9.17 6.31
CA ASP A 29 6.54 -8.07 7.29
C ASP A 29 5.16 -7.94 7.94
N VAL A 30 4.08 -8.10 7.18
CA VAL A 30 2.71 -8.10 7.73
C VAL A 30 2.52 -9.26 8.72
N VAL A 31 2.94 -10.48 8.35
CA VAL A 31 2.85 -11.64 9.23
C VAL A 31 3.70 -11.44 10.48
N ALA A 32 4.93 -10.96 10.33
CA ALA A 32 5.81 -10.65 11.46
C ALA A 32 5.19 -9.60 12.40
N ALA A 33 4.62 -8.52 11.86
CA ALA A 33 3.95 -7.50 12.64
C ALA A 33 2.73 -8.04 13.40
N VAL A 34 1.93 -8.92 12.77
CA VAL A 34 0.78 -9.59 13.41
C VAL A 34 1.26 -10.51 14.54
N LEU A 35 2.29 -11.32 14.30
CA LEU A 35 2.86 -12.23 15.30
C LEU A 35 3.42 -11.46 16.49
N VAL A 36 4.17 -10.38 16.25
CA VAL A 36 4.67 -9.51 17.33
C VAL A 36 3.50 -8.89 18.11
N GLY A 37 2.47 -8.40 17.42
CA GLY A 37 1.27 -7.85 18.05
C GLY A 37 0.54 -8.85 18.95
N GLN A 38 0.45 -10.12 18.54
CA GLN A 38 -0.20 -11.16 19.33
C GLN A 38 0.70 -11.68 20.46
N LEU A 39 1.96 -12.00 20.17
CA LEU A 39 2.84 -12.69 21.13
C LEU A 39 3.42 -11.74 22.17
N LEU A 40 3.92 -10.57 21.77
CA LEU A 40 4.53 -9.60 22.69
C LEU A 40 3.49 -8.72 23.34
N PHE A 41 2.55 -8.19 22.55
CA PHE A 41 1.57 -7.20 23.04
C PHE A 41 0.23 -7.80 23.45
N GLN A 42 0.05 -9.13 23.29
CA GLN A 42 -1.17 -9.84 23.67
C GLN A 42 -2.44 -9.22 23.07
N VAL A 43 -2.32 -8.61 21.88
CA VAL A 43 -3.46 -7.98 21.21
C VAL A 43 -4.38 -9.07 20.67
N PRO A 44 -5.67 -9.07 21.04
CA PRO A 44 -6.59 -10.10 20.59
C PRO A 44 -6.75 -10.01 19.07
N PHE A 45 -6.52 -11.12 18.38
CA PHE A 45 -6.82 -11.26 16.97
C PHE A 45 -8.12 -12.04 16.80
N ARG A 46 -9.23 -11.32 16.62
CA ARG A 46 -10.58 -11.93 16.59
C ARG A 46 -11.09 -12.29 15.19
N GLY A 47 -10.54 -11.66 14.16
CA GLY A 47 -11.01 -11.82 12.79
C GLY A 47 -10.33 -12.96 12.02
N SER A 48 -10.46 -12.92 10.69
CA SER A 48 -9.87 -13.92 9.80
C SER A 48 -8.46 -13.51 9.32
N PRO A 49 -7.42 -14.36 9.50
CA PRO A 49 -6.09 -14.11 8.95
C PRO A 49 -6.09 -14.01 7.43
N VAL A 50 -6.91 -14.83 6.76
CA VAL A 50 -7.03 -14.84 5.29
C VAL A 50 -7.57 -13.51 4.79
N LEU A 51 -8.58 -12.95 5.47
CA LEU A 51 -9.13 -11.64 5.13
C LEU A 51 -8.10 -10.53 5.32
N LEU A 52 -7.32 -10.58 6.40
CA LEU A 52 -6.25 -9.62 6.64
C LEU A 52 -5.19 -9.68 5.53
N ILE A 53 -4.68 -10.87 5.23
CA ILE A 53 -3.65 -11.08 4.20
C ILE A 53 -4.17 -10.65 2.82
N GLY A 54 -5.42 -10.96 2.48
CA GLY A 54 -6.03 -10.53 1.22
C GLY A 54 -6.11 -9.01 1.08
N LEU A 55 -6.60 -8.32 2.10
CA LEU A 55 -6.69 -6.86 2.10
C LEU A 55 -5.31 -6.18 2.18
N ALA A 56 -4.37 -6.76 2.93
CA ALA A 56 -2.99 -6.30 2.99
C ALA A 56 -2.29 -6.45 1.64
N THR A 57 -2.50 -7.56 0.92
CA THR A 57 -2.00 -7.76 -0.44
C THR A 57 -2.45 -6.64 -1.36
N LEU A 58 -3.75 -6.31 -1.36
CA LEU A 58 -4.29 -5.22 -2.18
C LEU A 58 -3.66 -3.87 -1.82
N PHE A 59 -3.52 -3.57 -0.53
CA PHE A 59 -2.85 -2.36 -0.07
C PHE A 59 -1.39 -2.29 -0.55
N LEU A 60 -0.64 -3.38 -0.37
CA LEU A 60 0.76 -3.48 -0.76
C LEU A 60 0.95 -3.32 -2.27
N ILE A 61 0.10 -3.92 -3.10
CA ILE A 61 0.15 -3.74 -4.57
C ILE A 61 0.01 -2.27 -4.94
N GLY A 62 -0.96 -1.56 -4.35
CA GLY A 62 -1.15 -0.13 -4.62
C GLY A 62 0.02 0.71 -4.13
N ALA A 63 0.52 0.45 -2.92
CA ALA A 63 1.63 1.18 -2.31
C ALA A 63 2.95 0.97 -3.07
N LEU A 64 3.26 -0.28 -3.43
CA LEU A 64 4.44 -0.63 -4.23
C LEU A 64 4.33 -0.04 -5.65
N GLY A 65 3.15 -0.07 -6.26
CA GLY A 65 2.91 0.54 -7.56
C GLY A 65 3.19 2.05 -7.56
N LEU A 66 2.72 2.75 -6.53
CA LEU A 66 3.05 4.18 -6.33
C LEU A 66 4.53 4.42 -6.06
N GLY A 67 5.18 3.59 -5.23
CA GLY A 67 6.62 3.69 -4.99
C GLY A 67 7.45 3.51 -6.26
N ILE A 68 7.07 2.54 -7.10
CA ILE A 68 7.68 2.32 -8.41
C ILE A 68 7.45 3.53 -9.33
N PHE A 69 6.23 4.08 -9.38
CA PHE A 69 5.91 5.28 -10.14
C PHE A 69 6.79 6.47 -9.74
N ILE A 70 6.91 6.76 -8.43
CA ILE A 70 7.73 7.85 -7.92
C ILE A 70 9.20 7.62 -8.24
N SER A 71 9.71 6.40 -8.05
CA SER A 71 11.11 6.06 -8.36
C SER A 71 11.45 6.18 -9.83
N ALA A 72 10.48 5.97 -10.73
CA ALA A 72 10.65 6.13 -12.17
C ALA A 72 10.55 7.60 -12.61
N ALA A 73 9.87 8.46 -11.85
CA ALA A 73 9.72 9.88 -12.18
C ALA A 73 10.95 10.73 -11.80
N VAL A 74 11.79 10.24 -10.88
CA VAL A 74 12.87 11.02 -10.28
C VAL A 74 14.23 10.42 -10.64
N LYS A 75 15.18 11.25 -11.09
CA LYS A 75 16.50 10.80 -11.59
C LYS A 75 17.46 10.29 -10.51
N SER A 76 17.28 10.70 -9.26
CA SER A 76 18.15 10.33 -8.13
C SER A 76 17.43 9.46 -7.13
N GLN A 77 18.08 8.38 -6.70
CA GLN A 77 17.54 7.46 -5.69
C GLN A 77 17.24 8.19 -4.37
N LEU A 78 18.10 9.12 -3.95
CA LEU A 78 17.88 9.90 -2.72
C LEU A 78 16.65 10.81 -2.84
N LEU A 79 16.46 11.44 -4.00
CA LEU A 79 15.29 12.28 -4.24
C LEU A 79 14.01 11.44 -4.33
N ALA A 80 14.09 10.22 -4.91
CA ALA A 80 12.95 9.30 -4.98
C ALA A 80 12.50 8.83 -3.59
N THR A 81 13.44 8.51 -2.70
CA THR A 81 13.10 8.11 -1.32
C THR A 81 12.54 9.27 -0.52
N GLN A 82 13.14 10.46 -0.60
CA GLN A 82 12.62 11.66 0.06
C GLN A 82 11.23 12.03 -0.45
N THR A 83 11.02 12.01 -1.77
CA THR A 83 9.72 12.31 -2.37
C THR A 83 8.68 11.27 -1.96
N SER A 84 9.02 9.98 -1.94
CA SER A 84 8.10 8.94 -1.45
C SER A 84 7.73 9.16 0.01
N LEU A 85 8.70 9.49 0.86
CA LEU A 85 8.47 9.73 2.27
C LEU A 85 7.54 10.93 2.49
N LEU A 86 7.77 12.03 1.79
CA LEU A 86 6.94 13.24 1.92
C LEU A 86 5.56 13.07 1.28
N ALA A 87 5.46 12.39 0.13
CA ALA A 87 4.21 12.30 -0.63
C ALA A 87 3.28 11.18 -0.16
N THR A 88 3.82 10.07 0.36
CA THR A 88 3.00 8.92 0.75
C THR A 88 3.08 8.63 2.24
N TYR A 89 4.28 8.54 2.83
CA TYR A 89 4.43 8.14 4.22
C TYR A 89 3.90 9.19 5.19
N LEU A 90 4.30 10.46 5.06
CA LEU A 90 3.83 11.53 5.96
C LEU A 90 2.30 11.72 5.93
N PRO A 91 1.64 11.84 4.76
CA PRO A 91 0.18 11.93 4.72
C PRO A 91 -0.48 10.68 5.29
N SER A 92 0.09 9.50 5.05
CA SER A 92 -0.42 8.25 5.63
C SER A 92 -0.28 8.21 7.14
N LEU A 93 0.76 8.81 7.72
CA LEU A 93 0.94 8.82 9.17
C LEU A 93 0.02 9.84 9.86
N LEU A 94 -0.16 11.02 9.24
CA LEU A 94 -0.93 12.12 9.81
C LEU A 94 -2.44 12.01 9.57
N LEU A 95 -2.87 11.58 8.38
CA LEU A 95 -4.27 11.66 7.92
C LEU A 95 -4.97 10.29 7.85
N SER A 96 -4.33 9.20 8.25
CA SER A 96 -4.96 7.86 8.22
C SER A 96 -5.88 7.56 9.40
N GLY A 97 -5.89 8.40 10.44
CA GLY A 97 -6.58 8.07 11.68
C GLY A 97 -5.75 7.23 12.66
N LEU A 98 -4.44 7.03 12.39
CA LEU A 98 -3.53 6.31 13.28
C LEU A 98 -3.25 7.09 14.56
N ILE A 99 -2.68 8.30 14.41
CA ILE A 99 -2.22 9.17 15.49
C ILE A 99 -3.31 10.17 15.87
N PHE A 100 -3.87 10.84 14.86
CA PHE A 100 -4.89 11.87 15.03
C PHE A 100 -6.27 11.28 14.74
N ASP A 101 -7.26 11.65 15.54
CA ASP A 101 -8.65 11.31 15.25
C ASP A 101 -9.17 12.11 14.05
N LEU A 102 -9.78 11.42 13.09
CA LEU A 102 -10.36 12.01 11.89
C LEU A 102 -11.62 12.85 12.20
N ALA A 103 -12.28 12.59 13.32
CA ALA A 103 -13.49 13.31 13.71
C ALA A 103 -13.19 14.74 14.22
N SER A 104 -12.03 14.95 14.82
CA SER A 104 -11.59 16.25 15.36
C SER A 104 -10.88 17.12 14.34
N MET A 105 -10.64 16.62 13.13
CA MET A 105 -9.96 17.39 12.07
C MET A 105 -10.90 18.45 11.45
N PRO A 106 -10.37 19.63 11.10
CA PRO A 106 -11.07 20.61 10.24
C PRO A 106 -11.57 19.98 8.95
N LEU A 107 -12.70 20.46 8.44
CA LEU A 107 -13.42 19.90 7.28
C LEU A 107 -12.50 19.68 6.06
N VAL A 108 -11.61 20.63 5.78
CA VAL A 108 -10.67 20.57 4.64
C VAL A 108 -9.71 19.39 4.78
N LEU A 109 -9.09 19.21 5.95
CA LEU A 109 -8.15 18.10 6.19
C LEU A 109 -8.88 16.76 6.18
N ARG A 110 -10.11 16.72 6.72
CA ARG A 110 -10.95 15.53 6.68
C ARG A 110 -11.30 15.13 5.26
N LEU A 111 -11.58 16.08 4.36
CA LEU A 111 -11.80 15.80 2.94
C LEU A 111 -10.54 15.24 2.26
N ILE A 112 -9.37 15.86 2.49
CA ILE A 112 -8.09 15.39 1.93
C ILE A 112 -7.77 13.97 2.41
N SER A 113 -8.08 13.65 3.67
CA SER A 113 -7.84 12.30 4.22
C SER A 113 -8.55 11.18 3.47
N HIS A 114 -9.62 11.46 2.71
CA HIS A 114 -10.29 10.45 1.90
C HIS A 114 -9.44 9.95 0.73
N LEU A 115 -8.46 10.74 0.30
CA LEU A 115 -7.48 10.36 -0.72
C LEU A 115 -6.38 9.44 -0.16
N VAL A 116 -6.26 9.34 1.16
CA VAL A 116 -5.19 8.58 1.81
C VAL A 116 -5.62 7.13 1.96
N PRO A 117 -5.03 6.18 1.19
CA PRO A 117 -5.44 4.77 1.21
C PRO A 117 -5.21 4.13 2.58
N ALA A 118 -4.17 4.57 3.31
CA ALA A 118 -3.83 4.09 4.64
C ALA A 118 -4.99 4.26 5.64
N ARG A 119 -5.87 5.26 5.44
CA ARG A 119 -7.08 5.44 6.25
C ARG A 119 -7.97 4.20 6.24
N TYR A 120 -8.25 3.66 5.05
CA TYR A 120 -9.11 2.50 4.90
C TYR A 120 -8.44 1.25 5.46
N PHE A 121 -7.11 1.11 5.31
CA PHE A 121 -6.36 -0.02 5.86
C PHE A 121 -6.34 -0.03 7.39
N ILE A 122 -6.24 1.13 8.05
CA ILE A 122 -6.34 1.22 9.52
C ILE A 122 -7.73 0.82 10.02
N VAL A 123 -8.79 1.20 9.30
CA VAL A 123 -10.15 0.76 9.64
C VAL A 123 -10.28 -0.76 9.52
N VAL A 124 -9.68 -1.36 8.48
CA VAL A 124 -9.61 -2.83 8.32
C VAL A 124 -8.86 -3.47 9.48
N LEU A 125 -7.66 -2.98 9.83
CA LEU A 125 -6.86 -3.51 10.92
C LEU A 125 -7.62 -3.48 12.25
N ARG A 126 -8.20 -2.34 12.61
CA ARG A 126 -9.01 -2.21 13.84
C ARG A 126 -10.25 -3.10 13.79
N GLY A 127 -10.89 -3.21 12.63
CA GLY A 127 -12.05 -4.08 12.43
C GLY A 127 -11.73 -5.56 12.66
N ILE A 128 -10.63 -6.05 12.08
CA ILE A 128 -10.22 -7.45 12.16
C ILE A 128 -9.69 -7.79 13.56
N PHE A 129 -8.76 -7.00 14.10
CA PHE A 129 -8.16 -7.27 15.41
C PHE A 129 -9.18 -7.10 16.53
N LEU A 130 -9.79 -5.91 16.65
CA LEU A 130 -10.56 -5.55 17.83
C LEU A 130 -11.99 -6.09 17.78
N LYS A 131 -12.63 -6.01 16.60
CA LYS A 131 -14.06 -6.29 16.43
C LYS A 131 -14.35 -7.67 15.80
N GLY A 132 -13.37 -8.30 15.16
CA GLY A 132 -13.56 -9.57 14.45
C GLY A 132 -14.56 -9.49 13.29
N VAL A 133 -14.71 -8.32 12.65
CA VAL A 133 -15.72 -8.14 11.59
C VAL A 133 -15.30 -8.82 10.27
N GLY A 134 -16.28 -9.37 9.55
CA GLY A 134 -16.08 -10.02 8.26
C GLY A 134 -16.23 -9.08 7.06
N VAL A 135 -16.18 -9.68 5.86
CA VAL A 135 -16.26 -8.98 4.56
C VAL A 135 -17.51 -8.11 4.43
N GLY A 136 -18.65 -8.55 4.98
CA GLY A 136 -19.91 -7.81 4.89
C GLY A 136 -19.88 -6.41 5.51
N VAL A 137 -18.97 -6.16 6.46
CA VAL A 137 -18.77 -4.82 7.06
C VAL A 137 -17.61 -4.08 6.38
N LEU A 138 -16.61 -4.82 5.90
CA LEU A 138 -15.37 -4.27 5.35
C LEU A 138 -15.40 -4.05 3.82
N TRP A 139 -16.54 -4.26 3.17
CA TRP A 139 -16.65 -4.23 1.71
C TRP A 139 -16.27 -2.87 1.11
N ILE A 140 -16.62 -1.75 1.77
CA ILE A 140 -16.27 -0.40 1.30
C ILE A 140 -14.75 -0.21 1.32
N GLN A 141 -14.10 -0.64 2.41
CA GLN A 141 -12.65 -0.57 2.54
C GLN A 141 -11.97 -1.52 1.56
N GLY A 142 -12.54 -2.70 1.33
CA GLY A 142 -12.10 -3.63 0.29
C GLY A 142 -12.15 -3.01 -1.10
N LEU A 143 -13.25 -2.36 -1.47
CA LEU A 143 -13.38 -1.63 -2.74
C LEU A 143 -12.36 -0.50 -2.86
N ALA A 144 -12.15 0.28 -1.80
CA ALA A 144 -11.12 1.33 -1.79
C ALA A 144 -9.71 0.75 -2.00
N MET A 145 -9.41 -0.41 -1.39
CA MET A 145 -8.14 -1.11 -1.57
C MET A 145 -7.97 -1.65 -3.00
N ILE A 146 -9.03 -2.20 -3.61
CA ILE A 146 -9.01 -2.64 -5.00
C ILE A 146 -8.76 -1.45 -5.93
N ALA A 147 -9.50 -0.35 -5.75
CA ALA A 147 -9.31 0.86 -6.54
C ALA A 147 -7.87 1.38 -6.41
N PHE A 148 -7.33 1.39 -5.19
CA PHE A 148 -5.95 1.80 -4.93
C PHE A 148 -4.92 0.88 -5.60
N ALA A 149 -5.11 -0.44 -5.53
CA ALA A 149 -4.25 -1.42 -6.18
C ALA A 149 -4.23 -1.25 -7.71
N VAL A 150 -5.41 -1.07 -8.32
CA VAL A 150 -5.57 -0.87 -9.77
C VAL A 150 -4.88 0.44 -10.20
N VAL A 151 -5.08 1.53 -9.46
CA VAL A 151 -4.44 2.82 -9.76
C VAL A 151 -2.93 2.71 -9.64
N GLY A 152 -2.42 2.15 -8.54
CA GLY A 152 -0.98 1.98 -8.31
C GLY A 152 -0.31 1.12 -9.39
N LEU A 153 -0.93 0.00 -9.76
CA LEU A 153 -0.42 -0.89 -10.81
C LEU A 153 -0.44 -0.20 -12.18
N THR A 154 -1.52 0.51 -12.51
CA THR A 154 -1.64 1.25 -13.77
C THR A 154 -0.57 2.34 -13.88
N LEU A 155 -0.31 3.07 -12.80
CA LEU A 155 0.74 4.08 -12.76
C LEU A 155 2.14 3.48 -12.92
N ALA A 156 2.42 2.36 -12.24
CA ALA A 156 3.69 1.66 -12.39
C ALA A 156 3.91 1.17 -13.83
N VAL A 157 2.87 0.60 -14.47
CA VAL A 157 2.92 0.13 -15.86
C VAL A 157 3.17 1.27 -16.84
N ARG A 158 2.55 2.43 -16.60
CA ARG A 158 2.73 3.62 -17.44
C ARG A 158 4.08 4.31 -17.24
N SER A 159 4.67 4.26 -16.04
CA SER A 159 5.96 4.92 -15.77
C SER A 159 7.13 4.19 -16.42
N PHE A 160 6.99 2.90 -16.71
CA PHE A 160 8.01 2.14 -17.42
C PHE A 160 8.04 2.55 -18.90
N ARG A 161 8.94 3.49 -19.24
CA ARG A 161 9.33 3.78 -20.60
C ARG A 161 10.50 2.86 -20.96
N LYS A 162 10.35 2.06 -22.02
CA LYS A 162 11.51 1.46 -22.68
C LYS A 162 12.35 2.63 -23.18
N GLU A 163 13.51 2.87 -22.58
CA GLU A 163 14.54 3.70 -23.24
C GLU A 163 14.95 2.93 -24.49
N ILE A 164 14.36 3.34 -25.62
CA ILE A 164 14.83 2.93 -26.94
C ILE A 164 15.99 3.89 -27.21
N ALA A 165 17.22 3.37 -27.12
CA ALA A 165 18.38 4.00 -27.71
C ALA A 165 18.39 3.73 -29.21
#